data_AF-A0A327M629-F1
#
_entry.id   AF-A0A327M629-F1
#
_cell.length_a   1.000
_cell.length_b   1.000
_cell.length_c   1.000
_cell.angle_alpha   90.00
_cell.angle_beta   90.00
_cell.angle_gamma   90.00
#
_symmetry.space_group_name_H-M   'P 1'
#
loop_
_entity.id
_entity.type
_entity.pdbx_description
1 polymer ?
#
loop_
_entity_poly.entity_id
_entity_poly.type
_entity_poly.pdbx_seq_one_letter_code
_entity_poly.pdbx_strand_id
1 'polypeptide(L)'
;MPEDLLQPPAEAAPTAEPPKPAARPPEVPEKFWDAAAGTLRTEALLKSYLELERRLSQRAARPGADAAPEELARFRQAMGIPESPEGYSITAPHALCCADAEVNGQLHAAHFSQDQAQLVYDLAAQKLLPLIAEAAAAYEADRQRAALVAHYGGEDAYRRIAGQLAAWGQAKLPPTVYAALASTAEGVMALEQMMRGQEPGLARESAPPGAESETELRALMRDPRYWRTRDPQFIQRVTEGFRRLVGSPG
;
A
#
# COMPACT_ATOMS: atom_id res chain seq x y z
N MET A 1 47.47 -21.60 84.45
CA MET A 1 47.81 -20.57 83.45
C MET A 1 47.36 -21.07 82.07
N PRO A 2 46.42 -20.43 81.36
CA PRO A 2 45.40 -19.45 81.75
C PRO A 2 43.96 -19.97 81.52
N GLU A 3 43.01 -19.27 82.13
CA GLU A 3 41.56 -19.41 82.01
C GLU A 3 41.05 -18.82 80.67
N ASP A 4 39.97 -19.41 80.14
CA ASP A 4 39.21 -18.88 79.01
C ASP A 4 37.92 -18.21 79.53
N LEU A 5 37.76 -16.93 79.19
CA LEU A 5 36.85 -15.93 79.79
C LEU A 5 35.62 -15.64 78.91
N LEU A 6 35.04 -16.65 78.27
CA LEU A 6 33.88 -16.47 77.38
C LEU A 6 32.74 -17.49 77.64
N GLN A 7 32.50 -17.87 78.90
CA GLN A 7 31.23 -18.49 79.28
C GLN A 7 30.14 -17.42 79.44
N PRO A 8 29.06 -17.45 78.64
CA PRO A 8 27.83 -16.76 79.04
C PRO A 8 27.20 -17.47 80.26
N PRO A 9 26.60 -16.72 81.20
CA PRO A 9 25.90 -17.31 82.33
C PRO A 9 24.69 -18.10 81.84
N ALA A 10 24.41 -19.22 82.54
CA ALA A 10 23.32 -20.14 82.29
C ALA A 10 22.01 -19.40 81.97
N GLU A 11 21.57 -19.49 80.73
CA GLU A 11 20.27 -19.03 80.29
C GLU A 11 19.24 -20.01 80.85
N ALA A 12 18.58 -19.58 81.93
CA ALA A 12 17.43 -20.25 82.50
C ALA A 12 16.35 -20.39 81.42
N ALA A 13 15.94 -21.63 81.18
CA ALA A 13 14.82 -21.96 80.30
C ALA A 13 13.60 -21.06 80.59
N PRO A 14 13.01 -20.39 79.59
CA PRO A 14 11.72 -19.80 79.78
C PRO A 14 10.69 -20.92 79.89
N THR A 15 9.96 -20.83 80.99
CA THR A 15 8.86 -21.69 81.41
C THR A 15 7.81 -21.77 80.32
N ALA A 16 7.34 -22.99 80.04
CA ALA A 16 6.23 -23.24 79.13
C ALA A 16 4.93 -22.58 79.66
N GLU A 17 4.51 -21.50 79.01
CA GLU A 17 3.12 -21.02 79.06
C GLU A 17 2.26 -21.82 78.08
N PRO A 18 1.00 -22.17 78.43
CA PRO A 18 0.12 -22.92 77.55
C PRO A 18 -0.27 -22.07 76.33
N PRO A 19 -0.44 -22.65 75.13
CA PRO A 19 -0.72 -21.89 73.93
C PRO A 19 -2.13 -21.30 73.99
N LYS A 20 -2.21 -19.96 73.94
CA LYS A 20 -3.44 -19.21 73.63
C LYS A 20 -3.92 -19.62 72.22
N PRO A 21 -5.20 -19.92 72.01
CA PRO A 21 -5.70 -20.32 70.70
C PRO A 21 -5.51 -19.16 69.73
N ALA A 22 -4.69 -19.36 68.70
CA ALA A 22 -4.48 -18.40 67.63
C ALA A 22 -5.84 -18.10 66.98
N ALA A 23 -6.25 -16.83 66.99
CA ALA A 23 -7.46 -16.39 66.35
C ALA A 23 -7.31 -16.49 64.83
N ARG A 24 -8.32 -17.04 64.16
CA ARG A 24 -8.35 -17.24 62.71
C ARG A 24 -8.07 -15.93 61.96
N PRO A 25 -7.05 -15.86 61.09
CA PRO A 25 -6.85 -14.74 60.18
C PRO A 25 -8.05 -14.59 59.23
N PRO A 26 -8.55 -13.36 58.96
CA PRO A 26 -9.74 -13.14 58.13
C PRO A 26 -9.58 -13.60 56.67
N GLU A 27 -8.34 -13.69 56.19
CA GLU A 27 -8.01 -14.07 54.82
C GLU A 27 -8.04 -15.59 54.56
N VAL A 28 -8.11 -16.41 55.61
CA VAL A 28 -8.04 -17.87 55.50
C VAL A 28 -9.44 -18.48 55.63
N PRO A 29 -10.00 -19.08 54.56
CA PRO A 29 -11.27 -19.80 54.64
C PRO A 29 -11.26 -20.88 55.73
N GLU A 30 -12.40 -21.11 56.41
CA GLU A 30 -12.50 -22.02 57.56
C GLU A 30 -12.03 -23.44 57.24
N LYS A 31 -12.15 -23.84 55.96
CA LYS A 31 -11.71 -25.14 55.45
C LYS A 31 -10.20 -25.38 55.59
N PHE A 32 -9.40 -24.31 55.67
CA PHE A 32 -7.93 -24.36 55.75
C PHE A 32 -7.39 -23.92 57.11
N TRP A 33 -8.27 -23.66 58.09
CA TRP A 33 -7.87 -23.31 59.45
C TRP A 33 -8.11 -24.48 60.39
N ASP A 34 -7.11 -24.85 61.18
CA ASP A 34 -7.29 -25.83 62.26
C ASP A 34 -7.51 -25.12 63.59
N ALA A 35 -8.76 -25.13 64.09
CA ALA A 35 -9.12 -24.48 65.34
C ALA A 35 -8.54 -25.19 66.58
N ALA A 36 -8.15 -26.46 66.48
CA ALA A 36 -7.58 -27.22 67.60
C ALA A 36 -6.07 -27.02 67.71
N ALA A 37 -5.38 -26.91 66.57
CA ALA A 37 -3.93 -26.68 66.53
C ALA A 37 -3.54 -25.19 66.44
N GLY A 38 -4.48 -24.30 66.10
CA GLY A 38 -4.19 -22.87 65.89
C GLY A 38 -3.30 -22.61 64.67
N THR A 39 -3.27 -23.53 63.71
CA THR A 39 -2.38 -23.49 62.55
C THR A 39 -3.15 -23.66 61.23
N LEU A 40 -2.51 -23.23 60.14
CA LEU A 40 -3.03 -23.41 58.80
C LEU A 40 -2.89 -24.87 58.36
N ARG A 41 -3.95 -25.43 57.77
CA ARG A 41 -3.93 -26.76 57.13
C ARG A 41 -3.23 -26.66 55.76
N THR A 42 -1.90 -26.61 55.79
CA THR A 42 -1.03 -26.48 54.60
C THR A 42 -1.30 -27.56 53.55
N GLU A 43 -1.48 -28.81 53.96
CA GLU A 43 -1.79 -29.93 53.05
C GLU A 43 -3.14 -29.75 52.33
N ALA A 44 -4.17 -29.30 53.05
CA ALA A 44 -5.48 -29.04 52.46
C ALA A 44 -5.42 -27.87 51.47
N LEU A 45 -4.64 -26.82 51.79
CA LEU A 45 -4.42 -25.68 50.91
C LEU A 45 -3.69 -26.11 49.62
N LEU A 46 -2.57 -26.83 49.73
CA LEU A 46 -1.82 -27.38 48.60
C LEU A 46 -2.71 -28.25 47.71
N LYS A 47 -3.52 -29.13 48.30
CA LYS A 47 -4.47 -29.97 47.56
C LYS A 47 -5.51 -29.13 46.80
N SER A 48 -6.03 -28.07 47.42
CA SER A 48 -6.99 -27.18 46.76
C SER A 48 -6.36 -26.35 45.64
N TYR A 49 -5.11 -25.94 45.79
CA TYR A 49 -4.34 -25.22 44.78
C TYR A 49 -4.07 -26.12 43.56
N LEU A 50 -3.62 -27.35 43.76
CA LEU A 50 -3.38 -28.30 42.67
C LEU A 50 -4.67 -28.65 41.91
N GLU A 51 -5.80 -28.81 42.61
CA GLU A 51 -7.09 -28.99 41.95
C GLU A 51 -7.55 -27.75 41.18
N LEU A 52 -7.26 -26.55 41.69
CA LEU A 52 -7.54 -25.30 41.00
C LEU A 52 -6.69 -25.17 39.73
N GLU A 53 -5.39 -25.43 39.82
CA GLU A 53 -4.45 -25.45 38.70
C GLU A 53 -4.90 -26.46 37.63
N ARG A 54 -5.30 -27.67 38.04
CA ARG A 54 -5.83 -28.69 37.14
C ARG A 54 -7.11 -28.24 36.45
N ARG A 55 -8.05 -27.64 37.18
CA ARG A 55 -9.32 -27.12 36.61
C ARG A 55 -9.09 -25.94 35.68
N LEU A 56 -8.16 -25.04 36.01
CA LEU A 56 -7.80 -23.91 35.16
C LEU A 56 -7.20 -24.40 33.84
N SER A 57 -6.31 -25.40 33.93
CA SER A 57 -5.66 -26.03 32.78
C SER A 57 -6.68 -26.76 31.89
N GLN A 58 -7.64 -27.47 32.49
CA GLN A 58 -8.72 -28.14 31.77
C GLN A 58 -9.69 -27.18 31.09
N ARG A 59 -9.92 -25.99 31.67
CA ARG A 59 -10.83 -24.99 31.10
C ARG A 59 -10.24 -24.26 29.88
N ALA A 60 -8.92 -24.18 29.81
CA ALA A 60 -8.19 -23.66 28.65
C ALA A 60 -7.89 -24.72 27.58
N ALA A 61 -8.05 -26.01 27.92
CA ALA A 61 -7.81 -27.09 26.99
C ALA A 61 -8.86 -27.08 25.87
N ARG A 62 -8.40 -27.19 24.63
CA ARG A 62 -9.27 -27.34 23.46
C ARG A 62 -10.10 -28.62 23.63
N PRO A 63 -11.44 -28.56 23.50
CA PRO A 63 -12.28 -29.75 23.50
C PRO A 63 -11.83 -30.72 22.40
N GLY A 64 -11.88 -32.02 22.69
CA GLY A 64 -11.58 -33.06 21.70
C GLY A 64 -12.61 -33.08 20.55
N ALA A 65 -12.30 -33.80 19.47
CA ALA A 65 -13.17 -33.90 18.30
C ALA A 65 -14.58 -34.46 18.62
N ASP A 66 -14.67 -35.31 19.65
CA ASP A 66 -15.92 -35.94 20.10
C ASP A 66 -16.57 -35.22 21.31
N ALA A 67 -16.12 -34.01 21.63
CA ALA A 67 -16.67 -33.27 22.76
C ALA A 67 -18.16 -32.97 22.57
N ALA A 68 -18.92 -33.00 23.67
CA ALA A 68 -20.33 -32.68 23.62
C ALA A 68 -20.54 -31.24 23.09
N PRO A 69 -21.60 -30.98 22.31
CA PRO A 69 -21.86 -29.65 21.73
C PRO A 69 -21.96 -28.56 22.81
N GLU A 70 -22.43 -28.90 24.01
CA GLU A 70 -22.48 -27.99 25.17
C GLU A 70 -21.07 -27.62 25.69
N GLU A 71 -20.13 -28.57 25.69
CA GLU A 71 -18.75 -28.33 26.13
C GLU A 71 -18.02 -27.43 25.13
N LEU A 72 -18.22 -27.69 23.83
CA LEU A 72 -17.74 -26.84 22.74
C LEU A 72 -18.30 -25.42 22.82
N ALA A 73 -19.60 -25.26 23.09
CA ALA A 73 -20.22 -23.95 23.24
C ALA A 73 -19.64 -23.19 24.44
N ARG A 74 -19.48 -23.85 25.60
CA ARG A 74 -18.86 -23.25 26.80
C ARG A 74 -17.41 -22.84 26.56
N PHE A 75 -16.63 -23.67 25.86
CA PHE A 75 -15.27 -23.34 25.46
C PHE A 75 -15.23 -22.12 24.54
N ARG A 76 -16.06 -22.11 23.49
CA ARG A 76 -16.15 -20.98 22.54
C ARG A 76 -16.49 -19.68 23.26
N GLN A 77 -17.48 -19.70 24.13
CA GLN A 77 -17.85 -18.54 24.93
C GLN A 77 -16.70 -18.08 25.85
N ALA A 78 -15.98 -19.00 26.49
CA ALA A 78 -14.85 -18.68 27.35
C ALA A 78 -13.66 -18.07 26.58
N MET A 79 -13.50 -18.44 25.31
CA MET A 79 -12.41 -17.98 24.44
C MET A 79 -12.78 -16.77 23.56
N GLY A 80 -14.01 -16.24 23.65
CA GLY A 80 -14.47 -15.13 22.81
C GLY A 80 -14.66 -15.52 21.34
N ILE A 81 -14.97 -16.79 21.09
CA ILE A 81 -15.28 -17.32 19.75
C ILE A 81 -16.81 -17.19 19.54
N PRO A 82 -17.29 -16.62 18.42
CA PRO A 82 -18.71 -16.56 18.12
C PRO A 82 -19.39 -17.94 18.07
N GLU A 83 -20.69 -18.00 18.33
CA GLU A 83 -21.45 -19.26 18.32
C GLU A 83 -21.52 -19.90 16.92
N SER A 84 -21.60 -19.06 15.88
CA SER A 84 -21.63 -19.45 14.47
C SER A 84 -20.58 -18.68 13.65
N PRO A 85 -20.17 -19.19 12.48
CA PRO A 85 -19.23 -18.49 11.61
C PRO A 85 -19.76 -17.15 11.08
N GLU A 86 -21.07 -16.97 10.98
CA GLU A 86 -21.69 -15.69 10.60
C GLU A 86 -21.65 -14.65 11.72
N GLY A 87 -21.32 -15.07 12.94
CA GLY A 87 -21.23 -14.20 14.11
C GLY A 87 -19.96 -13.33 14.15
N TYR A 88 -19.00 -13.52 13.24
CA TYR A 88 -17.82 -12.66 13.19
C TYR A 88 -18.16 -11.26 12.67
N SER A 89 -17.82 -10.24 13.46
CA SER A 89 -17.96 -8.85 13.05
C SER A 89 -16.65 -8.31 12.48
N ILE A 90 -16.35 -8.64 11.23
CA ILE A 90 -15.09 -8.23 10.60
C ILE A 90 -15.21 -6.79 10.06
N THR A 91 -14.37 -5.90 10.57
CA THR A 91 -14.16 -4.56 10.01
C THR A 91 -13.26 -4.71 8.80
N ALA A 92 -13.76 -4.38 7.61
CA ALA A 92 -12.98 -4.53 6.39
C ALA A 92 -11.81 -3.52 6.33
N PRO A 93 -10.53 -3.93 6.42
CA PRO A 93 -9.40 -3.02 6.27
C PRO A 93 -9.27 -2.45 4.85
N HIS A 94 -9.81 -3.14 3.85
CA HIS A 94 -9.79 -2.73 2.44
C HIS A 94 -10.95 -3.36 1.66
N ALA A 95 -11.35 -2.77 0.53
CA ALA A 95 -12.45 -3.28 -0.30
C ALA A 95 -12.25 -4.71 -0.82
N LEU A 96 -10.99 -5.12 -1.02
CA LEU A 96 -10.60 -6.48 -1.45
C LEU A 96 -10.42 -7.46 -0.28
N CYS A 97 -10.48 -6.98 0.96
CA CYS A 97 -10.29 -7.77 2.18
C CYS A 97 -11.49 -7.56 3.10
N CYS A 98 -12.68 -7.87 2.60
CA CYS A 98 -13.92 -7.83 3.36
C CYS A 98 -14.26 -9.20 3.95
N ALA A 99 -15.22 -9.23 4.88
CA ALA A 99 -15.74 -10.47 5.45
C ALA A 99 -16.16 -11.45 4.34
N ASP A 100 -15.66 -12.67 4.41
CA ASP A 100 -16.00 -13.77 3.52
C ASP A 100 -16.55 -14.94 4.32
N ALA A 101 -17.67 -15.51 3.85
CA ALA A 101 -18.38 -16.57 4.56
C ALA A 101 -17.59 -17.89 4.62
N GLU A 102 -16.85 -18.22 3.55
CA GLU A 102 -16.04 -19.43 3.48
C GLU A 102 -14.83 -19.31 4.42
N VAL A 103 -14.14 -18.17 4.37
CA VAL A 103 -13.01 -17.88 5.28
C VAL A 103 -13.47 -17.90 6.73
N ASN A 104 -14.57 -17.23 7.05
CA ASN A 104 -15.14 -17.22 8.41
C ASN A 104 -15.55 -18.62 8.87
N GLY A 105 -16.08 -19.46 7.98
CA GLY A 105 -16.36 -20.87 8.22
C GLY A 105 -15.11 -21.64 8.64
N GLN A 106 -14.01 -21.47 7.90
CA GLN A 106 -12.73 -22.12 8.21
C GLN A 106 -12.13 -21.61 9.53
N LEU A 107 -12.18 -20.30 9.79
CA LEU A 107 -11.70 -19.71 11.04
C LEU A 107 -12.52 -20.20 12.25
N HIS A 108 -13.83 -20.33 12.12
CA HIS A 108 -14.71 -20.88 13.17
C HIS A 108 -14.43 -22.35 13.47
N ALA A 109 -14.25 -23.17 12.43
CA ALA A 109 -13.85 -24.57 12.56
C ALA A 109 -12.48 -24.69 13.26
N ALA A 110 -11.58 -23.74 13.00
CA ALA A 110 -10.28 -23.64 13.66
C ALA A 110 -10.33 -23.06 15.09
N HIS A 111 -11.50 -22.60 15.57
CA HIS A 111 -11.71 -21.98 16.88
C HIS A 111 -10.99 -20.65 17.07
N PHE A 112 -10.94 -19.81 16.04
CA PHE A 112 -10.41 -18.47 16.15
C PHE A 112 -11.36 -17.58 16.95
N SER A 113 -10.81 -16.74 17.84
CA SER A 113 -11.61 -15.69 18.47
C SER A 113 -11.94 -14.57 17.47
N GLN A 114 -12.85 -13.68 17.85
CA GLN A 114 -13.18 -12.49 17.07
C GLN A 114 -11.93 -11.67 16.70
N ASP A 115 -11.06 -11.38 17.67
CA ASP A 115 -9.85 -10.57 17.44
C ASP A 115 -8.84 -11.30 16.55
N GLN A 116 -8.72 -12.63 16.69
CA GLN A 116 -7.86 -13.44 15.85
C GLN A 116 -8.37 -13.48 14.40
N ALA A 117 -9.69 -13.58 14.21
CA ALA A 117 -10.29 -13.53 12.88
C ALA A 117 -10.04 -12.16 12.23
N GLN A 118 -10.27 -11.06 12.95
CA GLN A 118 -9.96 -9.70 12.47
C GLN A 118 -8.48 -9.56 12.06
N LEU A 119 -7.55 -10.06 12.88
CA LEU A 119 -6.12 -10.02 12.60
C LEU A 119 -5.75 -10.73 11.29
N VAL A 120 -6.41 -11.82 10.93
CA VAL A 120 -6.18 -12.51 9.64
C VAL A 120 -6.51 -11.59 8.47
N TYR A 121 -7.65 -10.90 8.51
CA TYR A 121 -8.03 -9.94 7.46
C TYR A 121 -7.09 -8.73 7.43
N ASP A 122 -6.68 -8.22 8.58
CA ASP A 122 -5.72 -7.11 8.68
C ASP A 122 -4.36 -7.49 8.09
N LEU A 123 -3.86 -8.68 8.41
CA LEU A 123 -2.60 -9.20 7.86
C LEU A 123 -2.70 -9.47 6.36
N ALA A 124 -3.83 -10.01 5.89
CA ALA A 124 -4.10 -10.19 4.47
C ALA A 124 -4.02 -8.84 3.74
N ALA A 125 -4.66 -7.79 4.26
CA ALA A 125 -4.56 -6.45 3.69
C ALA A 125 -3.11 -5.91 3.70
N GLN A 126 -2.42 -6.05 4.83
CA GLN A 126 -1.05 -5.55 4.98
C GLN A 126 -0.02 -6.25 4.08
N LYS A 127 -0.23 -7.52 3.74
CA LYS A 127 0.75 -8.32 3.00
C LYS A 127 0.35 -8.62 1.56
N LEU A 128 -0.92 -8.90 1.29
CA LEU A 128 -1.37 -9.26 -0.04
C LEU A 128 -1.62 -8.04 -0.93
N LEU A 129 -2.15 -6.93 -0.39
CA LEU A 129 -2.43 -5.75 -1.21
C LEU A 129 -1.17 -5.15 -1.86
N PRO A 130 -0.03 -5.00 -1.16
CA PRO A 130 1.19 -4.53 -1.80
C PRO A 130 1.65 -5.47 -2.92
N LEU A 131 1.59 -6.79 -2.71
CA LEU A 131 1.98 -7.77 -3.73
C LEU A 131 1.07 -7.72 -4.95
N ILE A 132 -0.25 -7.56 -4.76
CA ILE A 132 -1.21 -7.38 -5.85
C ILE A 132 -0.93 -6.08 -6.61
N ALA A 133 -0.63 -4.99 -5.91
CA ALA A 133 -0.30 -3.70 -6.52
C ALA A 133 1.00 -3.78 -7.34
N GLU A 134 2.04 -4.43 -6.81
CA GLU A 134 3.29 -4.67 -7.52
C GLU A 134 3.08 -5.52 -8.78
N ALA A 135 2.32 -6.61 -8.66
CA ALA A 135 1.98 -7.47 -9.79
C ALA A 135 1.18 -6.73 -10.87
N ALA A 136 0.20 -5.92 -10.47
CA ALA A 136 -0.58 -5.10 -11.40
C ALA A 136 0.30 -4.06 -12.11
N ALA A 137 1.22 -3.40 -11.38
CA ALA A 137 2.16 -2.45 -11.96
C ALA A 137 3.11 -3.11 -12.97
N ALA A 138 3.65 -4.28 -12.65
CA ALA A 138 4.50 -5.05 -13.56
C ALA A 138 3.75 -5.46 -14.83
N TYR A 139 2.52 -5.98 -14.67
CA TYR A 139 1.67 -6.36 -15.79
C TYR A 139 1.35 -5.18 -16.72
N GLU A 140 1.00 -4.03 -16.15
CA GLU A 140 0.73 -2.83 -16.94
C GLU A 140 2.00 -2.34 -17.64
N ALA A 141 3.17 -2.37 -16.99
CA ALA A 141 4.44 -2.00 -17.62
C ALA A 141 4.77 -2.89 -18.84
N ASP A 142 4.57 -4.21 -18.72
CA ASP A 142 4.75 -5.15 -19.82
C ASP A 142 3.77 -4.89 -20.96
N ARG A 143 2.51 -4.60 -20.63
CA ARG A 143 1.49 -4.24 -21.62
C ARG A 143 1.85 -2.95 -22.37
N GLN A 144 2.29 -1.93 -21.65
CA GLN A 144 2.70 -0.64 -22.24
C GLN A 144 3.92 -0.83 -23.15
N ARG A 145 4.90 -1.65 -22.75
CA ARG A 145 6.04 -2.02 -23.60
C ARG A 145 5.58 -2.78 -24.85
N ALA A 146 4.72 -3.77 -24.72
CA ALA A 146 4.22 -4.54 -25.85
C ALA A 146 3.49 -3.65 -26.86
N ALA A 147 2.70 -2.69 -26.39
CA ALA A 147 2.04 -1.69 -27.24
C ALA A 147 3.05 -0.84 -28.01
N LEU A 148 4.12 -0.36 -27.37
CA LEU A 148 5.18 0.41 -28.03
C LEU A 148 5.93 -0.44 -29.07
N VAL A 149 6.30 -1.68 -28.72
CA VAL A 149 6.96 -2.61 -29.64
C VAL A 149 6.10 -2.86 -30.87
N ALA A 150 4.79 -3.07 -30.70
CA ALA A 150 3.85 -3.22 -31.80
C ALA A 150 3.73 -1.94 -32.64
N HIS A 151 3.63 -0.77 -31.98
CA HIS A 151 3.51 0.53 -32.65
C HIS A 151 4.72 0.85 -33.55
N TYR A 152 5.93 0.59 -33.05
CA TYR A 152 7.17 0.85 -33.79
C TYR A 152 7.59 -0.30 -34.73
N GLY A 153 6.80 -1.37 -34.82
CA GLY A 153 7.04 -2.46 -35.77
C GLY A 153 8.12 -3.46 -35.36
N GLY A 154 8.43 -3.57 -34.07
CA GLY A 154 9.35 -4.57 -33.54
C GLY A 154 10.30 -4.05 -32.45
N GLU A 155 10.92 -4.97 -31.72
CA GLU A 155 11.80 -4.67 -30.57
C GLU A 155 13.02 -3.83 -30.97
N ASP A 156 13.66 -4.14 -32.10
CA ASP A 156 14.87 -3.44 -32.52
C ASP A 156 14.57 -2.01 -33.03
N ALA A 157 13.41 -1.81 -33.67
CA ALA A 157 12.96 -0.48 -34.07
C ALA A 157 12.62 0.37 -32.85
N TYR A 158 11.86 -0.20 -31.90
CA TYR A 158 11.55 0.45 -30.63
C TYR A 158 12.81 0.81 -29.85
N ARG A 159 13.77 -0.09 -29.71
CA ARG A 159 15.01 0.16 -28.95
C ARG A 159 15.82 1.34 -29.49
N ARG A 160 15.88 1.50 -30.82
CA ARG A 160 16.56 2.64 -31.45
C ARG A 160 15.83 3.95 -31.16
N ILE A 161 14.52 3.99 -31.36
CA ILE A 161 13.71 5.20 -31.13
C ILE A 161 13.70 5.57 -29.65
N ALA A 162 13.53 4.59 -28.75
CA ALA A 162 13.56 4.81 -27.31
C ALA A 162 14.86 5.47 -26.83
N GLY A 163 16.02 5.06 -27.38
CA GLY A 163 17.31 5.69 -27.06
C GLY A 163 17.37 7.16 -27.48
N GLN A 164 16.84 7.48 -28.67
CA GLN A 164 16.79 8.85 -29.17
C GLN A 164 15.85 9.73 -28.34
N LEU A 165 14.65 9.23 -28.05
CA LEU A 165 13.66 9.93 -27.22
C LEU A 165 14.17 10.15 -25.79
N ALA A 166 14.88 9.18 -25.22
CA ALA A 166 15.47 9.31 -23.88
C ALA A 166 16.54 10.40 -23.83
N ALA A 167 17.47 10.41 -24.79
CA ALA A 167 18.53 11.42 -24.86
C ALA A 167 17.95 12.83 -25.07
N TRP A 168 16.98 12.97 -25.97
CA TRP A 168 16.30 14.25 -26.21
C TRP A 168 15.50 14.70 -24.99
N GLY A 169 14.69 13.82 -24.42
CA GLY A 169 13.82 14.12 -23.28
C GLY A 169 14.59 14.55 -22.04
N GLN A 170 15.68 13.86 -21.70
CA GLN A 170 16.54 14.23 -20.58
C GLN A 170 17.26 15.57 -20.79
N ALA A 171 17.59 15.92 -22.03
CA ALA A 171 18.27 17.18 -22.35
C ALA A 171 17.31 18.39 -22.40
N LYS A 172 16.02 18.17 -22.70
CA LYS A 172 15.05 19.23 -22.98
C LYS A 172 13.97 19.40 -21.93
N LEU A 173 13.73 18.40 -21.09
CA LEU A 173 12.64 18.39 -20.11
C LEU A 173 13.17 18.29 -18.68
N PRO A 174 12.46 18.86 -17.70
CA PRO A 174 12.75 18.60 -16.29
C PRO A 174 12.68 17.11 -15.97
N PRO A 175 13.53 16.59 -15.06
CA PRO A 175 13.59 15.15 -14.77
C PRO A 175 12.24 14.52 -14.37
N THR A 176 11.43 15.25 -13.61
CA THR A 176 10.10 14.79 -13.16
C THR A 176 9.10 14.68 -14.32
N VAL A 177 9.13 15.62 -15.26
CA VAL A 177 8.25 15.65 -16.44
C VAL A 177 8.65 14.54 -17.41
N TYR A 178 9.95 14.38 -17.65
CA TYR A 178 10.46 13.28 -18.48
C TYR A 178 10.05 11.92 -17.90
N ALA A 179 10.26 11.71 -16.59
CA ALA A 179 9.89 10.44 -15.95
C ALA A 179 8.38 10.13 -16.06
N ALA A 180 7.52 11.14 -15.93
CA ALA A 180 6.08 10.98 -16.08
C ALA A 180 5.64 10.65 -17.52
N LEU A 181 6.29 11.24 -18.53
CA LEU A 181 5.99 10.93 -19.94
C LEU A 181 6.58 9.58 -20.36
N ALA A 182 7.76 9.22 -19.84
CA ALA A 182 8.42 7.96 -20.17
C ALA A 182 7.78 6.73 -19.50
N SER A 183 6.87 6.90 -18.53
CA SER A 183 6.24 5.79 -17.81
C SER A 183 4.99 5.22 -18.51
N THR A 184 4.51 5.82 -19.60
CA THR A 184 3.32 5.37 -20.33
C THR A 184 3.57 5.35 -21.84
N ALA A 185 2.93 4.44 -22.58
CA ALA A 185 3.09 4.36 -24.02
C ALA A 185 2.62 5.63 -24.73
N GLU A 186 1.49 6.19 -24.30
CA GLU A 186 0.98 7.47 -24.81
C GLU A 186 1.94 8.62 -24.54
N GLY A 187 2.56 8.66 -23.37
CA GLY A 187 3.58 9.66 -23.04
C GLY A 187 4.83 9.53 -23.90
N VAL A 188 5.28 8.32 -24.22
CA VAL A 188 6.39 8.08 -25.16
C VAL A 188 6.03 8.52 -26.57
N MET A 189 4.80 8.28 -27.04
CA MET A 189 4.33 8.79 -28.34
C MET A 189 4.22 10.33 -28.33
N ALA A 190 3.79 10.93 -27.22
CA ALA A 190 3.78 12.38 -27.07
C ALA A 190 5.19 12.98 -27.10
N LEU A 191 6.18 12.34 -26.44
CA LEU A 191 7.59 12.74 -26.52
C LEU A 191 8.10 12.71 -27.97
N GLU A 192 7.72 11.70 -28.75
CA GLU A 192 8.07 11.62 -30.17
C GLU A 192 7.47 12.79 -30.97
N GLN A 193 6.19 13.10 -30.76
CA GLN A 193 5.52 14.21 -31.43
C GLN A 193 6.14 15.56 -31.07
N MET A 194 6.53 15.74 -29.80
CA MET A 194 7.24 16.95 -29.35
C MET A 194 8.62 17.06 -29.97
N MET A 195 9.38 15.97 -30.04
CA MET A 195 10.69 15.93 -30.69
C MET A 195 10.57 16.30 -32.17
N ARG A 196 9.62 15.70 -32.90
CA ARG A 196 9.34 16.00 -34.32
C ARG A 196 8.84 17.43 -34.56
N GLY A 197 8.04 17.97 -33.64
CA GLY A 197 7.51 19.33 -33.73
C GLY A 197 8.54 20.43 -33.40
N GLN A 198 9.60 20.09 -32.67
CA GLN A 198 10.71 21.00 -32.37
C GLN A 198 11.89 20.87 -33.33
N GLU A 199 12.04 19.75 -34.02
CA GLU A 199 12.84 19.76 -35.24
C GLU A 199 12.16 20.76 -36.19
N PRO A 200 12.81 21.88 -36.55
CA PRO A 200 12.31 22.69 -37.65
C PRO A 200 12.38 21.75 -38.83
N GLY A 201 11.23 21.19 -39.21
CA GLY A 201 11.14 20.29 -40.36
C GLY A 201 11.89 20.98 -41.46
N LEU A 202 12.99 20.34 -41.91
CA LEU A 202 13.91 20.84 -42.92
C LEU A 202 13.15 21.79 -43.79
N ALA A 203 13.35 23.10 -43.56
CA ALA A 203 12.61 24.12 -44.24
C ALA A 203 12.87 23.83 -45.70
N ARG A 204 11.88 23.23 -46.36
CA ARG A 204 11.82 23.14 -47.80
C ARG A 204 11.92 24.59 -48.18
N GLU A 205 13.11 25.01 -48.61
CA GLU A 205 13.44 26.39 -48.95
C GLU A 205 12.26 26.91 -49.73
N SER A 206 11.39 27.63 -49.01
CA SER A 206 10.39 28.44 -49.63
C SER A 206 11.25 29.60 -50.05
N ALA A 207 11.82 29.48 -51.24
CA ALA A 207 12.44 30.59 -51.93
C ALA A 207 11.50 31.78 -51.70
N PRO A 208 12.02 32.93 -51.23
CA PRO A 208 11.18 34.11 -51.06
C PRO A 208 10.42 34.30 -52.38
N PRO A 209 9.11 34.62 -52.34
CA PRO A 209 8.33 34.77 -53.56
C PRO A 209 9.12 35.68 -54.50
N GLY A 210 9.53 35.12 -55.64
CA GLY A 210 10.40 35.80 -56.58
C GLY A 210 9.83 37.17 -56.89
N ALA A 211 10.70 38.18 -56.95
CA ALA A 211 10.30 39.52 -57.35
C ALA A 211 9.50 39.43 -58.65
N GLU A 212 8.22 39.85 -58.61
CA GLU A 212 7.33 39.82 -59.77
C GLU A 212 8.02 40.55 -60.93
N SER A 213 8.30 39.81 -62.00
CA SER A 213 9.02 40.36 -63.15
C SER A 213 8.14 41.37 -63.90
N GLU A 214 8.74 42.30 -64.63
CA GLU A 214 8.00 43.31 -65.42
C GLU A 214 6.97 42.65 -66.37
N THR A 215 7.32 41.49 -66.92
CA THR A 215 6.46 40.67 -67.76
C THR A 215 5.21 40.15 -67.05
N GLU A 216 5.32 39.76 -65.78
CA GLU A 216 4.18 39.28 -64.98
C GLU A 216 3.27 40.44 -64.58
N LEU A 217 3.83 41.59 -64.22
CA LEU A 217 3.05 42.80 -63.92
C LEU A 217 2.25 43.29 -65.14
N ARG A 218 2.83 43.23 -66.35
CA ARG A 218 2.11 43.53 -67.61
C ARG A 218 1.02 42.49 -67.93
N ALA A 219 1.20 41.24 -67.55
CA ALA A 219 0.17 40.21 -67.69
C ALA A 219 -1.02 40.48 -66.76
N LEU A 220 -0.76 40.91 -65.53
CA LEU A 220 -1.81 41.31 -64.58
C LEU A 220 -2.64 42.50 -65.10
N MET A 221 -2.03 43.46 -65.81
CA MET A 221 -2.77 44.57 -66.43
C MET A 221 -3.78 44.12 -67.51
N ARG A 222 -3.60 42.93 -68.10
CA ARG A 222 -4.52 42.35 -69.09
C ARG A 222 -5.68 41.59 -68.45
N ASP A 223 -5.62 41.33 -67.15
CA ASP A 223 -6.69 40.65 -66.42
C ASP A 223 -7.96 41.54 -66.39
N PRO A 224 -9.16 41.00 -66.72
CA PRO A 224 -10.43 41.72 -66.58
C PRO A 224 -10.65 42.38 -65.21
N ARG A 225 -10.05 41.85 -64.13
CA ARG A 225 -10.14 42.43 -62.78
C ARG A 225 -9.48 43.81 -62.69
N TYR A 226 -8.45 44.08 -63.48
CA TYR A 226 -7.75 45.37 -63.52
C TYR A 226 -8.56 46.47 -64.24
N TRP A 227 -9.13 46.17 -65.42
CA TRP A 227 -9.77 47.20 -66.27
C TRP A 227 -11.30 47.15 -66.27
N ARG A 228 -11.92 45.98 -66.05
CA ARG A 228 -13.39 45.80 -66.09
C ARG A 228 -14.00 45.94 -64.70
N THR A 229 -13.48 45.21 -63.71
CA THR A 229 -13.96 45.26 -62.32
C THR A 229 -13.29 46.38 -61.53
N ARG A 230 -12.09 46.79 -61.95
CA ARG A 230 -11.25 47.82 -61.28
C ARG A 230 -11.13 47.55 -59.78
N ASP A 231 -10.79 46.31 -59.44
CA ASP A 231 -10.62 45.91 -58.04
C ASP A 231 -9.52 46.78 -57.38
N PRO A 232 -9.85 47.53 -56.31
CA PRO A 232 -8.89 48.40 -55.63
C PRO A 232 -7.64 47.67 -55.15
N GLN A 233 -7.76 46.42 -54.67
CA GLN A 233 -6.62 45.65 -54.17
C GLN A 233 -5.70 45.20 -55.31
N PHE A 234 -6.30 44.83 -56.45
CA PHE A 234 -5.56 44.40 -57.62
C PHE A 234 -4.78 45.55 -58.27
N ILE A 235 -5.40 46.73 -58.35
CA ILE A 235 -4.74 47.95 -58.85
C ILE A 235 -3.59 48.36 -57.92
N GLN A 236 -3.77 48.28 -56.60
CA GLN A 236 -2.71 48.58 -55.63
C GLN A 236 -1.51 47.64 -55.80
N ARG A 237 -1.75 46.33 -55.93
CA ARG A 237 -0.69 45.33 -56.15
C ARG A 237 0.12 45.61 -57.41
N VAL A 238 -0.55 45.88 -58.54
CA VAL A 238 0.12 46.20 -59.81
C VAL A 238 0.91 47.51 -59.70
N THR A 239 0.32 48.54 -59.08
CA THR A 239 0.97 49.85 -58.91
C THR A 239 2.19 49.77 -57.98
N GLU A 240 2.11 48.98 -56.92
CA GLU A 240 3.22 48.75 -55.99
C GLU A 240 4.33 47.91 -56.65
N GLY A 241 3.96 46.90 -57.44
CA GLY A 241 4.90 46.12 -58.25
C GLY A 241 5.74 46.99 -59.20
N PHE A 242 5.10 47.87 -59.98
CA PHE A 242 5.82 48.80 -60.86
C PHE A 242 6.63 49.85 -60.08
N ARG A 243 6.12 50.36 -58.95
CA ARG A 243 6.87 51.29 -58.10
C ARG A 243 8.17 50.66 -57.59
N ARG A 244 8.13 49.39 -57.18
CA ARG A 244 9.32 48.64 -56.74
C ARG A 244 10.31 48.41 -57.89
N LEU A 245 9.82 48.16 -59.11
CA LEU A 245 10.63 47.93 -60.29
C LEU A 245 11.32 49.22 -60.80
N VAL A 246 10.65 50.37 -60.72
CA VAL A 246 11.22 51.69 -61.08
C VAL A 246 12.06 52.29 -59.94
N GLY A 247 11.76 51.95 -58.68
CA GLY A 247 12.45 52.45 -57.48
C GLY A 247 13.70 51.66 -57.09
N SER A 248 14.03 50.59 -57.79
CA SER A 248 15.29 49.86 -57.65
C SER A 248 16.28 50.39 -58.70
N PRO A 249 17.21 51.30 -58.37
CA PRO A 249 18.30 51.63 -59.29
C PRO A 249 19.13 50.36 -59.52
N GLY A 250 19.41 50.06 -60.79
CA GLY A 250 20.29 48.97 -61.20
C GLY A 250 21.74 49.19 -60.80
#